data_AF-A0A9W9BT56-F1
#
_entry.id   AF-A0A9W9BT56-F1
#
_cell.length_a   1.000
_cell.length_b   1.000
_cell.length_c   1.000
_cell.angle_alpha   90.00
_cell.angle_beta   90.00
_cell.angle_gamma   90.00
#
_symmetry.space_group_name_H-M   'P 1'
#
loop_
_entity.id
_entity.type
_entity.pdbx_description
1 polymer ?
#
loop_
_entity_poly.entity_id
_entity_poly.type
_entity_poly.pdbx_seq_one_letter_code
_entity_poly.pdbx_strand_id
1 'polypeptide(L)'
;MALYDVRFLTRNPRGARPLLKFQDHRNEAHFHIGWDVSPDLNVVAAAQDNGTVKLFSLRSGRQLRCPTVDSTHVDSPIKALMFQRMPRERLPSLFVGEGPSLRKFSFGAMEWEDEA
;
A
#
# COMPACT_ATOMS: atom_id res chain seq x y z
N MET A 1 5.76 8.82 2.61
CA MET A 1 6.47 7.51 2.71
C MET A 1 7.52 7.41 1.61
N ALA A 2 8.61 6.65 1.80
CA ALA A 2 9.65 6.46 0.78
C ALA A 2 10.31 5.07 0.86
N LEU A 3 10.75 4.53 -0.27
CA LEU A 3 11.50 3.28 -0.38
C LEU A 3 12.99 3.57 -0.52
N TYR A 4 13.80 2.83 0.25
CA TYR A 4 15.26 2.91 0.22
C TYR A 4 15.85 1.52 -0.06
N ASP A 5 17.01 1.50 -0.69
CA ASP A 5 17.83 0.29 -0.78
C ASP A 5 18.92 0.35 0.30
N VAL A 6 18.76 -0.54 1.28
CA VAL A 6 19.61 -0.63 2.47
C VAL A 6 21.05 -1.00 2.15
N ARG A 7 21.33 -1.57 0.97
CA ARG A 7 22.70 -1.86 0.52
C ARG A 7 23.50 -0.59 0.27
N PHE A 8 22.84 0.52 -0.05
CA PHE A 8 23.47 1.83 -0.24
C PHE A 8 23.50 2.68 1.04
N LEU A 9 22.62 2.38 2.01
CA LEU A 9 22.59 3.05 3.31
C LEU A 9 23.88 2.82 4.12
N THR A 10 24.50 1.64 4.01
CA THR A 10 25.76 1.33 4.72
C THR A 10 26.97 2.09 4.17
N ARG A 11 26.92 2.53 2.90
CA ARG A 11 28.02 3.27 2.25
C ARG A 11 28.01 4.76 2.57
N ASN A 12 26.83 5.34 2.81
CA ASN A 12 26.69 6.74 3.22
C ASN A 12 25.40 6.94 4.04
N PRO A 13 25.46 6.80 5.38
CA PRO A 13 24.29 6.85 6.25
C PRO A 13 23.54 8.19 6.20
N ARG A 14 24.25 9.28 5.85
CA ARG A 14 23.70 10.64 5.80
C ARG A 14 23.34 11.12 4.40
N GLY A 15 23.56 10.29 3.37
CA GLY A 15 23.40 10.69 1.96
C GLY A 15 22.58 9.73 1.10
N ALA A 16 21.96 8.70 1.69
CA ALA A 16 21.13 7.78 0.92
C ALA A 16 19.86 8.48 0.41
N ARG A 17 19.79 8.68 -0.92
CA ARG A 17 18.61 9.20 -1.59
C ARG A 17 17.56 8.08 -1.70
N PRO A 18 16.26 8.37 -1.47
CA PRO A 18 15.22 7.37 -1.69
C PRO A 18 15.20 6.93 -3.15
N LEU A 19 14.95 5.63 -3.36
CA LEU A 19 14.69 5.07 -4.69
C LEU A 19 13.33 5.53 -5.21
N LEU A 20 12.33 5.58 -4.32
CA LEU A 20 10.97 5.98 -4.64
C LEU A 20 10.36 6.79 -3.50
N LYS A 21 9.57 7.81 -3.85
CA LYS A 21 8.77 8.59 -2.89
C LYS A 21 7.29 8.42 -3.21
N PHE A 22 6.50 8.12 -2.19
CA PHE A 22 5.05 8.06 -2.27
C PHE A 22 4.50 9.41 -1.82
N GLN A 23 4.20 10.27 -2.79
CA GLN A 23 3.96 11.70 -2.55
C GLN A 23 2.63 11.96 -1.83
N ASP A 24 1.60 11.19 -2.15
CA ASP A 24 0.25 11.39 -1.61
C ASP A 24 0.01 10.66 -0.28
N HIS A 25 0.99 9.88 0.20
CA HIS A 25 0.87 9.15 1.45
C HIS A 25 0.94 10.11 2.66
N ARG A 26 -0.13 10.13 3.45
CA ARG A 26 -0.28 10.92 4.68
C ARG A 26 -0.31 10.01 5.90
N ASN A 27 0.74 10.08 6.69
CA ASN A 27 0.84 9.46 8.00
C ASN A 27 1.67 10.36 8.92
N GLU A 28 1.06 10.88 9.97
CA GLU A 28 1.75 11.45 11.12
C GLU A 28 2.45 10.30 11.83
N ALA A 29 3.79 10.27 11.75
CA ALA A 29 4.67 9.18 12.17
C ALA A 29 4.58 8.74 13.66
N HIS A 30 3.56 9.20 14.37
CA HIS A 30 3.15 8.80 15.71
C HIS A 30 2.22 7.57 15.70
N PHE A 31 1.58 7.23 14.58
CA PHE A 31 0.67 6.09 14.50
C PHE A 31 1.27 4.89 13.74
N HIS A 32 1.40 3.78 14.45
CA HIS A 32 1.69 2.47 13.84
C HIS A 32 0.43 1.98 13.12
N ILE A 33 0.27 2.37 11.86
CA ILE A 33 -0.83 1.96 10.99
C ILE A 33 -0.37 0.92 9.96
N GLY A 34 -1.33 0.20 9.40
CA GLY A 34 -1.10 -0.92 8.51
C GLY A 34 -0.47 -0.51 7.19
N TRP A 35 0.41 -1.38 6.69
CA TRP A 35 1.09 -1.25 5.41
C TRP A 35 1.43 -2.64 4.90
N ASP A 36 1.27 -2.86 3.59
CA ASP A 36 1.78 -4.07 2.94
C ASP A 36 2.06 -3.85 1.45
N VAL A 37 2.86 -4.74 0.86
CA VAL A 37 3.38 -4.64 -0.51
C VAL A 37 3.05 -5.90 -1.29
N SER A 38 2.57 -5.74 -2.51
CA SER A 38 2.40 -6.82 -3.47
C SER A 38 3.30 -6.60 -4.69
N PRO A 39 4.44 -7.30 -4.77
CA PRO A 39 5.29 -7.26 -5.96
C PRO A 39 4.56 -7.78 -7.21
N ASP A 40 3.71 -8.80 -7.03
CA ASP A 40 2.94 -9.42 -8.11
C ASP A 40 1.95 -8.45 -8.77
N LEU A 41 1.34 -7.58 -7.96
CA LEU A 41 0.46 -6.52 -8.45
C LEU A 41 1.21 -5.23 -8.75
N ASN A 42 2.49 -5.13 -8.39
CA ASN A 42 3.27 -3.89 -8.43
C ASN A 42 2.63 -2.74 -7.63
N VAL A 43 2.08 -3.05 -6.46
CA VAL A 43 1.30 -2.12 -5.62
C VAL A 43 1.72 -2.13 -4.16
N VAL A 44 1.62 -0.98 -3.52
CA VAL A 44 1.65 -0.80 -2.06
C VAL A 44 0.26 -0.45 -1.56
N ALA A 45 -0.20 -1.08 -0.49
CA ALA A 45 -1.34 -0.66 0.28
C ALA A 45 -0.85 0.02 1.56
N ALA A 46 -1.41 1.19 1.88
CA ALA A 46 -1.09 1.88 3.11
C ALA A 46 -2.35 2.49 3.72
N ALA A 47 -2.52 2.28 5.02
CA ALA A 47 -3.49 3.04 5.80
C ALA A 47 -3.08 4.52 5.86
N GLN A 48 -4.04 5.40 6.07
CA GLN A 48 -3.85 6.83 6.24
C GLN A 48 -4.39 7.26 7.62
N ASP A 49 -3.94 8.40 8.12
CA ASP A 49 -4.36 8.92 9.44
C ASP A 49 -5.87 9.17 9.54
N ASN A 50 -6.51 9.47 8.41
CA ASN A 50 -7.94 9.73 8.32
C ASN A 50 -8.79 8.45 8.22
N GLY A 51 -8.24 7.30 8.61
CA GLY A 51 -8.96 6.03 8.63
C GLY A 51 -9.28 5.45 7.25
N THR A 52 -8.60 5.93 6.20
CA THR A 52 -8.74 5.39 4.84
C THR A 52 -7.59 4.45 4.48
N VAL A 53 -7.78 3.64 3.45
CA VAL A 53 -6.71 2.84 2.82
C VAL A 53 -6.48 3.37 1.41
N LYS A 54 -5.22 3.57 1.04
CA LYS A 54 -4.82 4.00 -0.30
C LYS A 54 -3.87 2.99 -0.93
N LEU A 55 -3.99 2.87 -2.25
CA LEU A 55 -3.07 2.09 -3.07
C LEU A 55 -2.09 3.01 -3.78
N PHE A 56 -0.86 2.55 -3.94
CA PHE A 56 0.20 3.27 -4.64
C PHE A 56 0.95 2.35 -5.59
N SER A 57 1.39 2.88 -6.72
CA SER A 57 2.25 2.15 -7.65
C SER A 57 3.64 1.94 -7.05
N LEU A 58 4.13 0.70 -7.05
CA LEU A 58 5.53 0.40 -6.70
C LEU A 58 6.52 0.87 -7.78
N ARG A 59 6.04 1.19 -8.98
CA ARG A 59 6.85 1.73 -10.08
C ARG A 59 7.01 3.24 -9.96
N SER A 60 5.88 3.95 -9.89
CA SER A 60 5.84 5.41 -10.01
C SER A 60 5.73 6.13 -8.66
N GLY A 61 5.28 5.42 -7.61
CA GLY A 61 5.00 6.00 -6.29
C GLY A 61 3.71 6.82 -6.26
N ARG A 62 3.01 6.95 -7.38
CA ARG A 62 1.74 7.68 -7.49
C ARG A 62 0.62 6.89 -6.81
N GLN A 63 -0.34 7.60 -6.26
CA GLN A 63 -1.57 6.98 -5.77
C GLN A 63 -2.36 6.39 -6.96
N LEU A 64 -2.77 5.14 -6.82
CA LEU A 64 -3.67 4.46 -7.74
C LEU A 64 -5.10 4.68 -7.30
N ARG A 65 -5.99 5.04 -8.24
CA ARG A 65 -7.41 5.16 -7.96
C ARG A 65 -8.07 3.79 -8.00
N CYS A 66 -8.73 3.42 -6.91
CA CYS A 66 -9.44 2.16 -6.80
C CYS A 66 -10.71 2.43 -5.99
N PRO A 67 -11.84 2.76 -6.64
CA PRO A 67 -13.06 3.22 -5.96
C PRO A 67 -13.53 2.30 -4.83
N THR A 68 -13.37 0.98 -5.01
CA THR A 68 -13.76 -0.01 -4.01
C THR A 68 -12.86 0.01 -2.77
N VAL A 69 -11.55 0.24 -2.92
CA VAL A 69 -10.64 0.41 -1.77
C VAL A 69 -10.76 1.82 -1.18
N ASP A 70 -10.90 2.83 -2.04
CA ASP A 70 -11.03 4.24 -1.69
C ASP A 70 -12.28 4.55 -0.84
N SER A 71 -13.32 3.72 -0.93
CA SER A 71 -14.53 3.81 -0.10
C SER A 71 -14.33 3.28 1.33
N THR A 72 -13.15 2.72 1.63
CA THR A 72 -12.80 2.33 3.00
C THR A 72 -12.63 3.57 3.86
N HIS A 73 -13.46 3.66 4.90
CA HIS A 73 -13.37 4.70 5.91
C HIS A 73 -13.81 4.11 7.26
N VAL A 74 -12.97 4.27 8.27
CA VAL A 74 -13.24 3.86 9.65
C VAL A 74 -12.78 4.96 10.60
N ASP A 75 -13.47 5.12 11.72
CA ASP A 75 -13.12 6.15 12.72
C ASP A 75 -11.86 5.80 13.53
N SER A 76 -11.38 4.56 13.42
CA SER A 76 -10.22 4.04 14.14
C SER A 76 -9.03 3.77 13.21
N PRO A 77 -7.77 3.92 13.66
CA PRO A 77 -6.62 3.59 12.83
C PRO A 77 -6.64 2.14 12.33
N ILE A 78 -6.47 1.96 11.02
CA ILE A 78 -6.34 0.64 10.41
C ILE A 78 -4.92 0.14 10.68
N LYS A 79 -4.79 -0.93 11.46
CA LYS A 79 -3.48 -1.50 11.86
C LYS A 79 -3.04 -2.71 11.06
N ALA A 80 -3.99 -3.42 10.45
CA ALA A 80 -3.74 -4.67 9.75
C ALA A 80 -4.12 -4.54 8.26
N LEU A 81 -3.10 -4.67 7.41
CA LEU A 81 -3.22 -4.79 5.96
C LEU A 81 -2.38 -5.99 5.52
N MET A 82 -2.90 -6.79 4.59
CA MET A 82 -2.17 -7.94 4.06
C MET A 82 -2.58 -8.23 2.63
N PHE A 83 -1.64 -8.23 1.70
CA PHE A 83 -1.79 -8.89 0.42
C PHE A 83 -1.54 -10.39 0.59
N GLN A 84 -2.52 -11.20 0.23
CA GLN A 84 -2.39 -12.66 0.27
C GLN A 84 -3.09 -13.28 -0.92
N ARG A 85 -2.38 -14.18 -1.61
CA ARG A 85 -2.98 -15.06 -2.62
C ARG A 85 -3.61 -16.25 -1.93
N MET A 86 -4.93 -16.39 -2.04
CA MET A 86 -5.63 -17.54 -1.47
C MET A 86 -5.51 -18.75 -2.40
N PRO A 87 -5.71 -19.97 -1.89
CA PRO A 87 -5.81 -21.16 -2.74
C PRO A 87 -6.86 -20.95 -3.84
N ARG A 88 -6.52 -21.35 -5.07
CA ARG A 88 -7.34 -21.20 -6.29
C ARG A 88 -7.50 -19.77 -6.83
N GLU A 89 -6.86 -18.77 -6.22
CA GLU A 89 -6.82 -17.42 -6.78
C GLU A 89 -5.61 -17.22 -7.66
N ARG A 90 -5.81 -16.54 -8.79
CA ARG A 90 -4.72 -16.20 -9.72
C ARG A 90 -3.87 -15.02 -9.21
N LEU A 91 -4.53 -14.03 -8.61
CA LEU A 91 -3.93 -12.80 -8.13
C LEU A 91 -4.08 -12.71 -6.61
N PRO A 92 -3.16 -12.04 -5.88
CA PRO A 92 -3.35 -11.80 -4.47
C PRO A 92 -4.51 -10.82 -4.22
N SER A 93 -5.21 -11.01 -3.11
CA SER A 93 -6.22 -10.09 -2.59
C SER A 93 -5.64 -9.25 -1.47
N LEU A 94 -6.19 -8.04 -1.29
CA LEU A 94 -5.90 -7.21 -0.12
C LEU A 94 -6.91 -7.52 0.99
N PHE A 95 -6.41 -7.88 2.16
CA PHE A 95 -7.18 -8.02 3.38
C PHE A 95 -6.96 -6.80 4.26
N VAL A 96 -8.05 -6.26 4.80
CA VAL A 96 -8.06 -5.06 5.64
C VAL A 96 -8.81 -5.35 6.93
N GLY A 97 -8.14 -5.16 8.07
CA GLY A 97 -8.77 -5.22 9.39
C GLY A 97 -9.47 -3.90 9.70
N GLU A 98 -10.79 -3.93 9.73
CA GLU A 98 -11.67 -2.77 9.99
C GLU A 98 -12.41 -2.97 11.31
N GLY A 99 -11.82 -2.49 12.41
CA GLY A 99 -12.35 -2.75 13.75
C GLY A 99 -12.47 -4.26 14.01
N PRO A 100 -13.68 -4.80 14.27
CA PRO A 100 -13.90 -6.24 14.45
C PRO A 100 -14.05 -7.02 13.14
N SER A 101 -14.10 -6.35 11.98
CA SER A 101 -14.39 -6.95 10.68
C SER A 101 -13.12 -7.17 9.87
N LEU A 102 -13.14 -8.18 9.02
CA LEU A 102 -12.11 -8.39 7.99
C LEU A 102 -12.74 -8.18 6.62
N ARG A 103 -12.25 -7.19 5.87
CA ARG A 103 -12.68 -6.93 4.49
C ARG A 103 -11.64 -7.48 3.52
N LYS A 104 -12.11 -8.09 2.43
CA LYS A 104 -11.26 -8.62 1.37
C LYS A 104 -11.57 -7.90 0.05
N PHE A 105 -10.53 -7.42 -0.61
CA PHE A 105 -10.57 -6.86 -1.95
C PHE A 105 -9.86 -7.80 -2.92
N SER A 106 -10.58 -8.25 -3.95
CA SER A 106 -10.00 -9.03 -5.04
C SER A 106 -9.80 -8.12 -6.24
N PHE A 107 -8.62 -8.21 -6.86
CA PHE A 107 -8.28 -7.41 -8.03
C PHE A 107 -8.53 -8.23 -9.31
N GLY A 108 -9.36 -7.70 -10.20
CA GLY A 108 -9.56 -8.25 -11.53
C GLY A 108 -8.49 -7.75 -12.49
N ALA A 109 -8.14 -8.55 -13.50
CA ALA A 109 -7.35 -8.07 -14.63
C ALA A 109 -8.26 -7.27 -15.56
N MET A 110 -8.45 -5.98 -15.27
CA MET A 110 -8.60 -5.04 -16.38
C MET A 110 -7.21 -4.79 -16.94
N GLU A 111 -7.09 -4.55 -18.24
CA GLU A 111 -5.82 -4.20 -18.86
C GLU A 111 -5.32 -2.88 -18.23
N TRP A 112 -4.18 -2.94 -17.55
CA TRP A 112 -3.55 -1.75 -16.95
C TRP A 112 -2.82 -0.99 -18.06
N GLU A 113 -3.56 -0.34 -18.96
CA GLU A 113 -2.96 0.53 -19.98
C GLU A 113 -2.57 1.92 -19.45
N ASP A 114 -2.71 2.21 -18.15
CA ASP A 114 -2.55 3.58 -17.63
C ASP A 114 -1.26 3.86 -16.85
N GLU A 115 -0.25 2.98 -16.92
CA GLU A 115 1.13 3.31 -16.48
C GLU A 115 2.19 2.83 -17.50
N ALA A 116 2.04 3.27 -18.75
CA ALA A 116 3.13 3.31 -19.72
C ALA A 116 4.13 4.44 -19.39
#